data_AF-A0AAE7DW87-F1
#
_entry.id   AF-A0AAE7DW87-F1
#
_cell.length_a   1.000
_cell.length_b   1.000
_cell.length_c   1.000
_cell.angle_alpha   90.00
_cell.angle_beta   90.00
_cell.angle_gamma   90.00
#
_symmetry.space_group_name_H-M   'P 1'
#
loop_
_entity.id
_entity.type
_entity.pdbx_description
1 polymer ?
#
loop_
_entity_poly.entity_id
_entity_poly.type
_entity_poly.pdbx_seq_one_letter_code
_entity_poly.pdbx_strand_id
1 'polypeptide(L)'
;MAKPPLFIGLGAAIFLIQALLVGINVASMLAASLIVLLLMLLMIGIKHVNALQPEKVLLSLEQNILPLVRRQIGNSASFSQQALHQMTAKVEQLKDATIQEDTGSQVTSKHQDLLNDLLVLLQFGDRLKQQQNGTIDSVEVIETALKEAHKLGWSEQEVLERLNQIEQKTRIENDKSPQDEGKVTYF
;
A
#
# COMPACT_ATOMS: atom_id res chain seq x y z
N MET A 1 38.72 26.12 -1.92
CA MET A 1 39.20 25.47 -3.15
C MET A 1 38.01 24.91 -3.91
N ALA A 2 37.65 25.54 -5.03
CA ALA A 2 36.53 25.09 -5.86
C ALA A 2 36.98 23.84 -6.65
N LYS A 3 36.27 22.71 -6.49
CA LYS A 3 36.48 21.54 -7.36
C LYS A 3 36.11 21.95 -8.79
N PRO A 4 36.98 21.73 -9.79
CA PRO A 4 36.58 21.96 -11.17
C PRO A 4 35.32 21.14 -11.47
N PRO A 5 34.36 21.68 -12.23
CA PRO A 5 33.14 20.96 -12.56
C PRO A 5 33.54 19.63 -13.20
N LEU A 6 32.93 18.54 -12.71
CA LEU A 6 33.26 17.15 -13.04
C LEU A 6 33.35 16.90 -14.57
N PHE A 7 32.61 17.70 -15.34
CA PHE A 7 32.62 17.75 -16.81
C PHE A 7 33.95 18.17 -17.45
N ILE A 8 34.68 19.11 -16.85
CA ILE A 8 35.99 19.54 -17.35
C ILE A 8 37.00 18.41 -17.15
N GLY A 9 36.95 17.71 -16.01
CA GLY A 9 37.81 16.56 -15.73
C GLY A 9 37.52 15.37 -16.65
N LEU A 10 36.23 15.08 -16.89
CA LEU A 10 35.80 13.95 -17.73
C LEU A 10 36.07 14.22 -19.22
N GLY A 11 35.84 15.45 -19.69
CA GLY A 11 36.22 15.88 -21.04
C GLY A 11 37.73 15.87 -21.27
N ALA A 12 38.51 16.33 -20.30
CA ALA A 12 39.97 16.26 -20.36
C ALA A 12 40.49 14.81 -20.40
N ALA A 13 39.87 13.91 -19.63
CA ALA A 13 40.23 12.49 -19.65
C ALA A 13 39.93 11.82 -21.00
N ILE A 14 38.77 12.08 -21.59
CA ILE A 14 38.40 11.57 -22.93
C ILE A 14 39.40 12.06 -23.97
N PHE A 15 39.75 13.35 -23.91
CA PHE A 15 40.73 13.96 -24.82
C PHE A 15 42.12 13.33 -24.66
N LEU A 16 42.57 13.13 -23.42
CA LEU A 16 43.88 12.57 -23.11
C LEU A 16 44.00 11.10 -23.54
N ILE A 17 42.93 10.31 -23.36
CA ILE A 17 42.84 8.92 -23.83
C ILE A 17 42.90 8.88 -25.37
N GLN A 18 42.14 9.74 -26.07
CA GLN A 18 42.16 9.77 -27.53
C GLN A 18 43.49 10.26 -28.11
N ALA A 19 44.12 11.24 -27.46
CA ALA A 19 45.44 11.71 -27.84
C ALA A 19 46.51 10.60 -27.70
N LEU A 20 46.38 9.73 -26.70
CA LEU A 20 47.25 8.57 -26.50
C LEU A 20 47.02 7.43 -27.50
N LEU A 21 45.76 7.18 -27.89
CA LEU A 21 45.39 6.06 -28.77
C LEU A 21 45.56 6.34 -30.26
N VAL A 22 45.22 7.55 -30.71
CA VAL A 22 45.12 7.89 -32.15
C VAL A 22 46.07 9.03 -32.54
N GLY A 23 46.71 9.66 -31.55
CA GLY A 23 47.50 10.87 -31.74
C GLY A 23 46.63 12.13 -31.81
N ILE A 24 47.30 13.29 -31.77
CA ILE A 24 46.65 14.59 -31.85
C ILE A 24 46.41 14.91 -33.33
N ASN A 25 45.20 14.70 -33.80
CA ASN A 25 44.77 15.09 -35.14
C ASN A 25 43.35 15.69 -35.09
N VAL A 26 42.95 16.41 -36.14
CA VAL A 26 41.66 17.12 -36.16
C VAL A 26 40.48 16.15 -36.04
N ALA A 27 40.60 14.95 -36.59
CA ALA A 27 39.56 13.93 -36.51
C ALA A 27 39.34 13.41 -35.07
N SER A 28 40.42 13.22 -34.30
CA SER A 28 40.34 12.81 -32.89
C SER A 28 39.80 13.94 -32.02
N MET A 29 40.17 15.20 -32.29
CA MET A 29 39.58 16.36 -31.59
C MET A 29 38.06 16.47 -31.80
N LEU A 30 37.59 16.27 -33.04
CA LEU A 30 36.16 16.27 -33.37
C LEU A 30 35.43 15.09 -32.70
N ALA A 31 36.03 13.91 -32.68
CA ALA A 31 35.47 12.74 -32.00
C ALA A 31 35.33 12.96 -30.49
N ALA A 32 36.35 13.51 -29.82
CA ALA A 32 36.29 13.85 -28.40
C ALA A 32 35.16 14.85 -28.11
N SER A 33 35.04 15.90 -28.93
CA SER A 33 33.98 16.90 -28.78
C SER A 33 32.59 16.29 -28.93
N LEU A 34 32.41 15.39 -29.92
CA LEU A 34 31.15 14.69 -30.13
C LEU A 34 30.77 13.77 -28.96
N ILE A 35 31.73 13.04 -28.41
CA ILE A 35 31.50 12.17 -27.24
C ILE A 35 31.10 12.99 -26.01
N VAL A 36 31.79 14.11 -25.77
CA VAL A 36 31.46 15.01 -24.65
C VAL A 36 30.07 15.62 -24.83
N LEU A 37 29.69 16.00 -26.06
CA LEU A 37 28.35 16.51 -26.37
C LEU A 37 27.27 15.44 -26.12
N LEU A 38 27.47 14.21 -26.58
CA LEU A 38 26.57 13.08 -26.34
C LEU A 38 26.40 12.78 -24.85
N LEU A 39 27.49 12.78 -24.09
CA LEU A 39 27.45 12.59 -22.63
C LEU A 39 26.70 13.72 -21.92
N MET A 40 26.87 14.98 -22.36
CA MET A 40 26.09 16.10 -21.82
C MET A 40 24.59 15.93 -22.10
N LEU A 41 24.22 15.62 -23.34
CA LEU A 41 22.82 15.42 -23.72
C LEU A 41 22.18 14.27 -22.92
N LEU A 42 22.91 13.17 -22.74
CA LEU A 42 22.44 12.03 -21.95
C LEU A 42 22.27 12.39 -20.47
N MET A 43 23.19 13.15 -19.88
CA MET A 43 23.08 13.65 -18.51
C MET A 43 21.92 14.63 -18.32
N ILE A 44 21.66 15.50 -19.30
CA ILE A 44 20.50 16.41 -19.30
C ILE A 44 19.21 15.60 -19.36
N GLY A 45 19.16 14.59 -20.23
CA GLY A 45 18.02 13.66 -20.32
C GLY A 45 17.74 12.95 -19.00
N ILE A 46 18.76 12.38 -18.36
CA ILE A 46 18.63 11.71 -17.05
C ILE A 46 18.16 12.68 -15.96
N LYS A 47 18.73 13.89 -15.91
CA LYS A 47 18.30 14.91 -14.94
C LYS A 47 16.84 15.31 -15.13
N HIS A 48 16.39 15.46 -16.38
CA HIS A 48 15.02 15.83 -16.69
C HIS A 48 14.04 14.72 -16.26
N VAL A 49 14.34 13.47 -16.59
CA VAL A 49 13.53 12.30 -16.17
C VAL A 49 13.45 12.18 -14.64
N ASN A 50 14.58 12.39 -13.94
CA ASN A 50 14.61 12.35 -12.48
C ASN A 50 13.85 13.53 -11.83
N ALA A 51 13.71 14.67 -12.52
CA ALA A 51 12.93 15.81 -12.03
C ALA A 51 11.42 15.63 -12.22
N LEU A 52 11.01 14.87 -13.26
CA LEU A 52 9.61 14.53 -13.55
C LEU A 52 9.07 13.37 -12.68
N GLN A 53 9.96 12.52 -12.15
CA GLN A 53 9.56 11.38 -11.30
C GLN A 53 8.79 11.80 -10.02
N PRO A 54 9.24 12.78 -9.21
CA PRO A 54 8.53 13.21 -8.00
C PRO A 54 7.14 13.74 -8.29
N GLU A 55 6.97 14.52 -9.36
CA GLU A 55 5.68 15.08 -9.77
C GLU A 55 4.71 13.97 -10.19
N LYS A 56 5.19 12.99 -10.97
CA LYS A 56 4.41 11.82 -11.38
C LYS A 56 3.97 10.97 -10.18
N VAL A 57 4.86 10.77 -9.20
CA VAL A 57 4.56 10.04 -7.96
C VAL A 57 3.49 10.77 -7.15
N LEU A 58 3.64 12.09 -6.97
CA LEU A 58 2.69 12.91 -6.23
C LEU A 58 1.30 12.92 -6.88
N LEU A 59 1.22 13.09 -8.20
CA LEU A 59 -0.04 13.04 -8.94
C LEU A 59 -0.72 11.68 -8.82
N SER A 60 0.03 10.58 -8.94
CA SER A 60 -0.50 9.22 -8.79
C SER A 60 -1.01 8.95 -7.37
N LEU A 61 -0.26 9.39 -6.35
CA LEU A 61 -0.67 9.32 -4.96
C LEU A 61 -1.98 10.08 -4.73
N GLU A 62 -2.06 11.32 -5.19
CA GLU A 62 -3.21 12.20 -4.99
C GLU A 62 -4.47 11.69 -5.71
N GLN A 63 -4.34 11.30 -6.98
CA GLN A 63 -5.50 11.00 -7.82
C GLN A 63 -6.04 9.59 -7.62
N ASN A 64 -5.17 8.60 -7.38
CA ASN A 64 -5.57 7.20 -7.46
C ASN A 64 -5.36 6.43 -6.16
N ILE A 65 -4.21 6.59 -5.50
CA ILE A 65 -3.84 5.75 -4.35
C ILE A 65 -4.48 6.26 -3.04
N LEU A 66 -4.31 7.53 -2.69
CA LEU A 66 -4.85 8.10 -1.46
C LEU A 66 -6.38 8.00 -1.39
N PRO A 67 -7.14 8.27 -2.46
CA PRO A 67 -8.59 8.08 -2.44
C PRO A 67 -9.00 6.63 -2.17
N LEU A 68 -8.27 5.65 -2.73
CA LEU A 68 -8.54 4.24 -2.55
C LEU A 68 -8.28 3.81 -1.09
N VAL A 69 -7.13 4.19 -0.53
CA VAL A 69 -6.81 3.93 0.88
C VAL A 69 -7.81 4.63 1.81
N ARG A 70 -8.18 5.88 1.51
CA ARG A 70 -9.20 6.61 2.27
C ARG A 70 -10.54 5.88 2.25
N ARG A 71 -10.93 5.32 1.11
CA ARG A 71 -12.15 4.50 1.01
C ARG A 71 -12.06 3.24 1.87
N GLN A 72 -10.93 2.53 1.82
CA GLN A 72 -10.72 1.34 2.64
C GLN A 72 -10.78 1.65 4.15
N ILE A 73 -10.12 2.73 4.59
CA ILE A 73 -10.18 3.20 5.99
C ILE A 73 -11.61 3.59 6.36
N GLY A 74 -12.31 4.33 5.49
CA GLY A 74 -13.70 4.74 5.73
C GLY A 74 -14.64 3.53 5.88
N ASN A 75 -14.49 2.53 5.01
CA ASN A 75 -15.23 1.29 5.09
C ASN A 75 -14.92 0.52 6.38
N SER A 76 -13.64 0.42 6.75
CA SER A 76 -13.21 -0.23 7.99
C SER A 76 -13.77 0.48 9.22
N ALA A 77 -13.74 1.83 9.26
CA ALA A 77 -14.32 2.61 10.34
C ALA A 77 -15.84 2.44 10.44
N SER A 78 -16.55 2.46 9.31
CA SER A 78 -18.00 2.21 9.27
C SER A 78 -18.35 0.80 9.77
N PHE A 79 -17.60 -0.21 9.33
CA PHE A 79 -17.77 -1.59 9.80
C PHE A 79 -17.46 -1.72 11.28
N SER A 80 -16.39 -1.07 11.77
CA SER A 80 -16.04 -1.01 13.19
C SER A 80 -17.18 -0.45 14.03
N GLN A 81 -17.78 0.66 13.59
CA GLN A 81 -18.87 1.30 14.30
C GLN A 81 -20.13 0.42 14.31
N GLN A 82 -20.47 -0.19 13.18
CA GLN A 82 -21.60 -1.11 13.09
C GLN A 82 -21.38 -2.34 13.97
N ALA A 83 -20.18 -2.92 13.95
CA ALA A 83 -19.80 -4.03 14.79
C ALA A 83 -19.95 -3.66 16.27
N LEU A 84 -19.40 -2.53 16.71
CA LEU A 84 -19.54 -2.06 18.09
C LEU A 84 -21.00 -1.90 18.51
N HIS A 85 -21.84 -1.28 17.68
CA HIS A 85 -23.27 -1.15 17.98
C HIS A 85 -23.97 -2.51 18.12
N GLN A 86 -23.68 -3.45 17.23
CA GLN A 86 -24.23 -4.81 17.32
C GLN A 86 -23.70 -5.57 18.54
N MET A 87 -22.42 -5.40 18.88
CA MET A 87 -21.83 -5.98 20.08
C MET A 87 -22.51 -5.43 21.35
N THR A 88 -22.70 -4.12 21.44
CA THR A 88 -23.39 -3.49 22.58
C THR A 88 -24.83 -4.00 22.70
N ALA A 89 -25.58 -4.04 21.60
CA ALA A 89 -26.96 -4.54 21.60
C ALA A 89 -27.04 -6.01 22.06
N LYS A 90 -26.10 -6.84 21.62
CA LYS A 90 -26.02 -8.25 22.04
C LYS A 90 -25.65 -8.39 23.52
N VAL A 91 -24.72 -7.59 24.02
CA VAL A 91 -24.35 -7.56 25.45
C VAL A 91 -25.52 -7.08 26.32
N GLU A 92 -26.31 -6.12 25.86
CA GLU A 92 -27.54 -5.69 26.56
C GLU A 92 -28.59 -6.82 26.61
N GLN A 93 -28.83 -7.51 25.48
CA GLN A 93 -29.71 -8.68 25.42
C GLN A 93 -29.25 -9.79 26.37
N LEU A 94 -27.95 -10.05 26.44
CA LEU A 94 -27.33 -11.02 27.36
C LEU A 94 -27.55 -10.64 28.82
N LYS A 95 -27.34 -9.37 29.17
CA LYS A 95 -27.57 -8.83 30.51
C LYS A 95 -29.04 -9.00 30.92
N ASP A 96 -29.97 -8.64 30.04
CA ASP A 96 -31.41 -8.71 30.33
C ASP A 96 -31.90 -10.16 30.45
N ALA A 97 -31.34 -11.09 29.67
CA ALA A 97 -31.63 -12.52 29.75
C ALA A 97 -31.13 -13.18 31.05
N THR A 98 -30.05 -12.65 31.64
CA THR A 98 -29.42 -13.15 32.88
C THR A 98 -30.18 -12.70 34.14
N ILE A 99 -30.96 -11.61 34.06
CA ILE A 99 -31.70 -11.04 35.21
C ILE A 99 -33.05 -11.75 35.44
N GLN A 100 -33.60 -12.46 34.46
CA GLN A 100 -34.82 -13.25 34.62
C GLN A 100 -34.52 -14.61 35.26
N GLU A 101 -34.82 -14.77 36.55
CA GLU A 101 -34.96 -16.08 37.21
C GLU A 101 -36.06 -16.89 36.49
N ASP A 102 -35.74 -18.01 35.82
CA ASP A 102 -36.66 -19.15 35.85
C ASP A 102 -36.11 -20.52 35.34
N THR A 103 -36.68 -21.56 35.98
CA THR A 103 -36.82 -23.01 35.69
C THR A 103 -35.94 -23.72 34.64
N GLY A 104 -35.37 -24.86 35.07
CA GLY A 104 -34.23 -25.58 34.47
C GLY A 104 -34.31 -26.11 33.02
N SER A 105 -35.43 -25.98 32.30
CA SER A 105 -35.50 -26.32 30.86
C SER A 105 -35.33 -25.10 29.94
N GLN A 106 -35.73 -23.90 30.39
CA GLN A 106 -35.44 -22.63 29.70
C GLN A 106 -33.98 -22.21 29.85
N VAL A 107 -33.30 -22.69 30.89
CA VAL A 107 -31.88 -22.42 31.14
C VAL A 107 -31.00 -22.95 30.01
N THR A 108 -31.28 -24.16 29.50
CA THR A 108 -30.45 -24.80 28.48
C THR A 108 -30.58 -24.15 27.11
N SER A 109 -31.79 -23.74 26.69
CA SER A 109 -31.98 -23.00 25.43
C SER A 109 -31.39 -21.60 25.51
N LYS A 110 -31.60 -20.88 26.62
CA LYS A 110 -31.00 -19.56 26.85
C LYS A 110 -29.47 -19.63 26.85
N HIS A 111 -28.86 -20.68 27.41
CA HIS A 111 -27.40 -20.88 27.35
C HIS A 111 -26.90 -21.16 25.93
N GLN A 112 -27.66 -21.92 25.13
CA GLN A 112 -27.31 -22.19 23.73
C GLN A 112 -27.37 -20.90 22.89
N ASP A 113 -28.37 -20.06 23.12
CA ASP A 113 -28.52 -18.76 22.46
C ASP A 113 -27.40 -17.78 22.89
N LEU A 114 -27.05 -17.78 24.19
CA LEU A 114 -25.91 -17.06 24.75
C LEU A 114 -24.60 -17.40 24.03
N LEU A 115 -24.38 -18.69 23.80
CA LEU A 115 -23.17 -19.25 23.18
C LEU A 115 -23.11 -18.90 21.70
N ASN A 116 -24.24 -18.97 20.99
CA ASN A 116 -24.34 -18.52 19.61
C ASN A 116 -24.06 -17.02 19.48
N ASP A 117 -24.62 -16.21 20.39
CA ASP A 117 -24.37 -14.76 20.40
C ASP A 117 -22.90 -14.44 20.66
N LEU A 118 -22.24 -15.14 21.59
CA LEU A 118 -20.79 -15.01 21.82
C LEU A 118 -19.95 -15.42 20.60
N LEU A 119 -20.33 -16.48 19.90
CA LEU A 119 -19.64 -16.90 18.66
C LEU A 119 -19.75 -15.85 17.57
N VAL A 120 -20.94 -15.25 17.40
CA VAL A 120 -21.15 -14.15 16.46
C VAL A 120 -20.28 -12.94 16.83
N LEU A 121 -20.19 -12.59 18.12
CA LEU A 121 -19.33 -11.50 18.61
C LEU A 121 -17.84 -11.75 18.30
N LEU A 122 -17.36 -12.97 18.48
CA LEU A 122 -15.97 -13.35 18.16
C LEU A 122 -15.69 -13.23 16.66
N GLN A 123 -16.60 -13.71 15.81
CA GLN A 123 -16.46 -13.59 14.36
C GLN A 123 -16.41 -12.12 13.89
N PHE A 124 -17.18 -11.24 14.53
CA PHE A 124 -17.08 -9.80 14.26
C PHE A 124 -15.71 -9.23 14.63
N GLY A 125 -15.17 -9.62 15.78
CA GLY A 125 -13.82 -9.20 16.21
C GLY A 125 -12.73 -9.65 15.24
N ASP A 126 -12.80 -10.90 14.77
CA ASP A 126 -11.83 -11.43 13.81
C ASP A 126 -11.89 -10.72 12.45
N ARG A 127 -13.11 -10.47 11.95
CA ARG A 127 -13.34 -9.72 10.70
C ARG A 127 -12.83 -8.28 10.78
N LEU A 128 -13.07 -7.62 11.91
CA LEU A 128 -12.57 -6.28 12.18
C LEU A 128 -11.05 -6.24 12.13
N LYS A 129 -10.41 -7.19 12.82
CA LYS A 129 -8.95 -7.35 12.82
C LYS A 129 -8.40 -7.60 11.42
N GLN A 130 -9.08 -8.42 10.61
CA GLN A 130 -8.68 -8.68 9.23
C GLN A 130 -8.71 -7.41 8.37
N GLN A 131 -9.73 -6.56 8.50
CA GLN A 131 -9.78 -5.27 7.78
C GLN A 131 -8.71 -4.29 8.24
N GLN A 132 -8.46 -4.21 9.55
CA GLN A 132 -7.39 -3.35 10.08
C GLN A 132 -6.02 -3.80 9.57
N ASN A 133 -5.75 -5.10 9.54
CA ASN A 133 -4.53 -5.66 8.98
C ASN A 133 -4.40 -5.34 7.48
N GLY A 134 -5.48 -5.49 6.69
CA GLY A 134 -5.44 -5.10 5.27
C GLY A 134 -5.14 -3.62 5.04
N THR A 135 -5.61 -2.76 5.94
CA THR A 135 -5.28 -1.33 5.90
C THR A 135 -3.80 -1.10 6.18
N ILE A 136 -3.24 -1.79 7.18
CA ILE A 136 -1.81 -1.72 7.52
C ILE A 136 -0.97 -2.21 6.34
N ASP A 137 -1.30 -3.37 5.77
CA ASP A 137 -0.60 -3.95 4.61
C ASP A 137 -0.64 -3.00 3.41
N SER A 138 -1.77 -2.32 3.18
CA SER A 138 -1.92 -1.36 2.09
C SER A 138 -1.01 -0.15 2.27
N VAL A 139 -0.87 0.35 3.49
CA VAL A 139 0.08 1.44 3.81
C VAL A 139 1.52 0.98 3.63
N GLU A 140 1.86 -0.24 4.06
CA GLU A 140 3.21 -0.80 3.92
C GLU A 140 3.63 -0.97 2.45
N VAL A 141 2.70 -1.41 1.58
CA VAL A 141 2.92 -1.47 0.13
C VAL A 141 3.26 -0.10 -0.44
N ILE A 142 2.51 0.94 -0.04
CA ILE A 142 2.75 2.31 -0.51
C ILE A 142 4.09 2.82 0.00
N GLU A 143 4.40 2.63 1.28
CA GLU A 143 5.70 3.04 1.84
C GLU A 143 6.88 2.38 1.11
N THR A 144 6.77 1.07 0.85
CA THR A 144 7.82 0.31 0.17
C THR A 144 7.99 0.81 -1.26
N ALA A 145 6.88 1.00 -1.98
CA ALA A 145 6.90 1.54 -3.33
C ALA A 145 7.51 2.95 -3.39
N LEU A 146 7.24 3.81 -2.40
CA LEU A 146 7.83 5.15 -2.32
C LEU A 146 9.33 5.12 -1.99
N LYS A 147 9.77 4.22 -1.10
CA LYS A 147 11.19 4.02 -0.79
C LYS A 147 11.96 3.50 -2.01
N GLU A 148 11.34 2.67 -2.83
CA GLU A 148 11.94 2.07 -4.02
C GLU A 148 11.81 2.94 -5.28
N ALA A 149 10.87 3.88 -5.33
CA ALA A 149 10.60 4.73 -6.49
C ALA A 149 11.85 5.46 -7.00
N HIS A 150 12.74 5.88 -6.10
CA HIS A 150 13.98 6.55 -6.48
C HIS A 150 15.01 5.62 -7.15
N LYS A 151 14.94 4.31 -6.88
CA LYS A 151 15.90 3.31 -7.37
C LYS A 151 15.39 2.54 -8.58
N LEU A 152 14.12 2.13 -8.54
CA LEU A 152 13.50 1.23 -9.52
C LEU A 152 12.48 1.96 -10.43
N GLY A 153 12.18 3.23 -10.13
CA GLY A 153 11.13 3.99 -10.80
C GLY A 153 9.75 3.73 -10.19
N TRP A 154 8.81 4.63 -10.47
CA TRP A 154 7.44 4.55 -9.97
C TRP A 154 6.54 3.74 -10.91
N SER A 155 5.97 2.66 -10.40
CA SER A 155 4.97 1.83 -11.08
C SER A 155 3.62 1.92 -10.37
N GLU A 156 2.80 2.87 -10.79
CA GLU A 156 1.43 3.03 -10.27
C GLU A 156 0.59 1.77 -10.42
N GLN A 157 0.69 1.10 -11.57
CA GLN A 157 -0.10 -0.09 -11.88
C GLN A 157 0.22 -1.23 -10.90
N GLU A 158 1.49 -1.44 -10.56
CA GLU A 158 1.89 -2.47 -9.61
C GLU A 158 1.36 -2.17 -8.21
N VAL A 159 1.43 -0.90 -7.78
CA VAL A 159 0.89 -0.49 -6.47
C VAL A 159 -0.62 -0.72 -6.42
N LEU A 160 -1.36 -0.31 -7.45
CA LEU A 160 -2.81 -0.52 -7.53
C LEU A 160 -3.17 -2.00 -7.57
N GLU A 161 -2.41 -2.84 -8.28
CA GLU A 161 -2.65 -4.28 -8.32
C GLU A 161 -2.48 -4.92 -6.93
N ARG A 162 -1.41 -4.57 -6.21
CA ARG A 162 -1.18 -5.07 -4.85
C ARG A 162 -2.26 -4.58 -3.89
N LEU A 163 -2.66 -3.31 -3.97
CA LEU A 163 -3.76 -2.75 -3.16
C LEU A 163 -5.09 -3.46 -3.43
N ASN A 164 -5.39 -3.76 -4.70
CA ASN A 164 -6.58 -4.54 -5.07
C ASN A 164 -6.54 -5.96 -4.53
N GLN A 165 -5.38 -6.63 -4.55
CA GLN A 165 -5.24 -7.97 -3.96
C GLN A 165 -5.47 -7.96 -2.45
N ILE A 166 -4.99 -6.93 -1.74
CA ILE A 166 -5.24 -6.76 -0.31
C ILE A 166 -6.72 -6.49 -0.06
N GLU A 167 -7.35 -5.62 -0.86
CA GLU A 167 -8.78 -5.35 -0.76
C GLU A 167 -9.60 -6.61 -0.97
N GLN A 168 -9.30 -7.42 -1.98
CA GLN A 168 -10.00 -8.68 -2.22
C GLN A 168 -9.89 -9.67 -1.06
N LYS A 169 -8.70 -9.76 -0.42
CA LYS A 169 -8.47 -10.65 0.73
C LYS A 169 -9.14 -10.16 2.02
N THR A 170 -9.39 -8.86 2.13
CA THR A 170 -9.93 -8.24 3.36
C THR A 170 -11.34 -7.69 3.19
N ARG A 171 -11.93 -7.88 2.00
CA ARG A 171 -13.30 -7.53 1.70
C ARG A 171 -14.24 -8.39 2.53
N ILE A 172 -15.07 -7.72 3.32
CA ILE A 172 -16.21 -8.32 3.97
C ILE A 172 -17.41 -8.10 3.04
N GLU A 173 -18.12 -9.16 2.66
CA GLU A 173 -19.37 -9.04 1.92
C GLU A 173 -20.42 -8.40 2.83
N ASN A 174 -20.82 -7.16 2.52
CA ASN A 174 -21.79 -6.38 3.31
C ASN A 174 -23.20 -7.02 3.35
N ASP A 175 -23.50 -7.97 2.46
CA ASP A 175 -24.82 -8.60 2.33
C ASP A 175 -24.97 -9.94 3.07
N LYS A 176 -23.93 -10.43 3.75
CA LYS A 176 -24.05 -11.62 4.60
C LYS A 176 -24.24 -11.21 6.04
N SER A 177 -25.50 -11.28 6.48
CA SER A 177 -25.79 -11.34 7.91
C SER A 177 -25.02 -12.52 8.52
N PRO A 178 -24.45 -12.41 9.73
CA PRO A 178 -23.88 -13.55 10.45
C PRO A 178 -24.86 -14.71 10.62
N GLN A 179 -26.16 -14.47 10.43
CA GLN A 179 -27.21 -15.48 10.45
C GLN A 179 -27.32 -16.28 9.13
N ASP A 180 -26.87 -15.72 8.00
CA ASP A 180 -26.88 -16.38 6.68
C ASP A 180 -25.65 -17.26 6.44
N GLU A 181 -24.56 -17.01 7.18
CA GLU A 181 -23.44 -17.95 7.30
C GLU A 181 -23.80 -19.04 8.32
N GLY A 182 -24.75 -19.89 7.94
CA GLY A 182 -25.12 -21.05 8.72
C GLY A 182 -23.89 -21.85 9.16
N LYS A 183 -23.77 -22.08 10.47
CA LYS A 183 -22.89 -23.06 11.13
C LYS A 183 -21.72 -23.54 10.25
N VAL A 184 -20.64 -22.76 10.15
CA VAL A 184 -19.44 -23.23 9.47
C VAL A 184 -18.44 -23.79 10.49
N THR A 185 -18.21 -25.09 10.30
CA THR A 185 -17.19 -25.99 10.87
C THR A 185 -15.82 -25.34 11.10
N TYR A 186 -15.28 -25.61 12.29
CA TYR A 186 -13.90 -25.34 12.68
C TYR A 186 -12.90 -26.06 11.74
N PHE A 187 -11.85 -25.34 11.31
CA PHE A 187 -10.59 -25.94 10.88
C PHE A 187 -9.61 -25.94 12.06
#